data_AF-A0A842QPA4-F1
#
_entry.id   AF-A0A842QPA4-F1
#
_cell.length_a   1.000
_cell.length_b   1.000
_cell.length_c   1.000
_cell.angle_alpha   90.00
_cell.angle_beta   90.00
_cell.angle_gamma   90.00
#
_symmetry.space_group_name_H-M   'P 1'
#
loop_
_entity.id
_entity.type
_entity.pdbx_description
1 polymer ?
#
loop_
_entity_poly.entity_id
_entity_poly.type
_entity_poly.pdbx_seq_one_letter_code
_entity_poly.pdbx_strand_id
1 'polypeptide(L)'
;MVSICFYFQVHQPYRLRNYSVFDIGRNNDYFFHDKNREVLRKVAKKCYLPTNKLMLKMLNSCPELKVSYSFSGVVLDQFEEYCPDVLRSFQNLVDTGQVEVLDETYHHSLAFLYSKEEFKEQVRMHRNKIREIFSYSPDIFRNTELIYNNELAKFVEGMGYKGILAEGADHILGWRSPNFLYKPVTCSAIKLLLKNYKLSDDIAFRFSNKGWKEHPLTVPKYAKWINSINGNGNVANLFMDYETFGEHQWADTGIFRFLEALPAELLKHPHNNFMTPSEICSRYEPVSELDIHNLISWADVERDLSAWLGNNMQKSSLSKIYEIEEDVKKLGNEKLIDSWRKLQTSDHFYYMCTKWFSDGDVHKYFNPYGSPYDSFIAYMNILNDINSRLAAFKSDEIQEMPVVR
;
A
#
# COMPACT_ATOMS: atom_id res chain seq x y z
N MET A 1 -17.56 -4.67 -23.54
CA MET A 1 -17.31 -3.42 -22.81
C MET A 1 -16.30 -3.71 -21.74
N VAL A 2 -15.21 -2.95 -21.71
CA VAL A 2 -14.12 -3.05 -20.74
C VAL A 2 -14.13 -1.78 -19.90
N SER A 3 -14.30 -1.94 -18.59
CA SER A 3 -14.14 -0.87 -17.62
C SER A 3 -12.71 -0.81 -17.12
N ILE A 4 -12.04 0.30 -17.42
CA ILE A 4 -10.69 0.57 -16.97
C ILE A 4 -10.76 1.12 -15.55
N CYS A 5 -10.06 0.47 -14.63
CA CYS A 5 -10.00 0.86 -13.23
C CYS A 5 -8.58 1.32 -12.89
N PHE A 6 -8.41 2.63 -12.72
CA PHE A 6 -7.17 3.17 -12.16
C PHE A 6 -7.24 3.16 -10.64
N TYR A 7 -6.27 2.48 -10.03
CA TYR A 7 -6.04 2.55 -8.60
C TYR A 7 -4.55 2.84 -8.34
N PHE A 8 -4.31 3.86 -7.52
CA PHE A 8 -2.98 4.31 -7.14
C PHE A 8 -2.76 4.20 -5.63
N GLN A 9 -1.68 3.52 -5.22
CA GLN A 9 -1.24 3.53 -3.83
C GLN A 9 -0.39 4.76 -3.55
N VAL A 10 -0.63 5.45 -2.44
CA VAL A 10 0.21 6.55 -1.96
C VAL A 10 0.71 6.16 -0.56
N HIS A 11 2.01 5.94 -0.44
CA HIS A 11 2.60 5.47 0.80
C HIS A 11 3.99 6.05 1.03
N GLN A 12 4.26 6.48 2.26
CA GLN A 12 5.61 6.72 2.76
C GLN A 12 5.68 6.27 4.24
N PRO A 13 6.72 5.53 4.63
CA PRO A 13 6.91 5.13 6.03
C PRO A 13 7.56 6.24 6.84
N TYR A 14 7.41 6.18 8.17
CA TYR A 14 8.30 6.89 9.09
C TYR A 14 9.62 6.13 9.23
N ARG A 15 10.67 6.57 8.54
CA ARG A 15 11.98 5.93 8.60
C ARG A 15 12.56 6.01 10.00
N LEU A 16 13.14 4.90 10.43
CA LEU A 16 13.81 4.79 11.72
C LEU A 16 15.22 5.39 11.65
N ARG A 17 15.70 5.86 12.79
CA ARG A 17 17.09 6.33 12.95
C ARG A 17 18.03 5.13 12.97
N ASN A 18 19.31 5.39 12.69
CA ASN A 18 20.37 4.43 13.01
C ASN A 18 20.50 4.35 14.53
N TYR A 19 19.69 3.49 15.15
CA TYR A 19 19.57 3.36 16.60
C TYR A 19 20.59 2.34 17.10
N SER A 20 21.60 2.82 17.82
CA SER A 20 22.71 2.00 18.32
C SER A 20 22.40 1.43 19.70
N VAL A 21 23.24 0.49 20.15
CA VAL A 21 23.16 -0.04 21.53
C VAL A 21 23.36 1.05 22.59
N PHE A 22 24.06 2.14 22.27
CA PHE A 22 24.33 3.23 23.20
C PHE A 22 23.13 4.18 23.37
N ASP A 23 22.14 4.10 22.48
CA ASP A 23 20.91 4.89 22.55
C ASP A 23 19.87 4.27 23.49
N ILE A 24 19.97 2.96 23.75
CA ILE A 24 19.07 2.21 24.63
C ILE A 24 19.08 2.81 26.04
N GLY A 25 17.88 3.12 26.55
CA GLY A 25 17.63 3.76 27.83
C GLY A 25 17.91 5.27 27.87
N ARG A 26 18.35 5.87 26.76
CA ARG A 26 18.76 7.28 26.69
C ARG A 26 17.94 8.09 25.69
N ASN A 27 17.52 7.50 24.58
CA ASN A 27 16.81 8.22 23.52
C ASN A 27 15.49 7.53 23.16
N ASN A 28 14.37 8.17 23.48
CA ASN A 28 13.04 7.61 23.19
C ASN A 28 12.46 8.05 21.83
N ASP A 29 13.23 8.78 21.01
CA ASP A 29 12.86 9.18 19.66
C ASP A 29 13.54 8.29 18.62
N TYR A 30 12.75 7.35 18.08
CA TYR A 30 13.20 6.33 17.15
C TYR A 30 13.18 6.76 15.68
N PHE A 31 12.55 7.90 15.34
CA PHE A 31 12.23 8.26 13.95
C PHE A 31 13.11 9.38 13.41
N PHE A 32 13.51 9.27 12.14
CA PHE A 32 14.38 10.25 11.49
C PHE A 32 13.54 11.39 10.88
N HIS A 33 13.01 12.26 11.73
CA HIS A 33 12.09 13.34 11.34
C HIS A 33 12.60 14.20 10.17
N ASP A 34 13.85 14.67 10.22
CA ASP A 34 14.42 15.51 9.15
C ASP A 34 14.51 14.78 7.81
N LYS A 35 14.95 13.51 7.81
CA LYS A 35 15.05 12.67 6.61
C LYS A 35 13.66 12.32 6.06
N ASN A 36 12.69 12.03 6.92
CA ASN A 36 11.31 11.82 6.51
C ASN A 36 10.73 13.06 5.82
N ARG A 37 10.92 14.25 6.41
CA ARG A 37 10.54 15.52 5.81
C ARG A 37 11.23 15.77 4.48
N GLU A 38 12.54 15.59 4.40
CA GLU A 38 13.34 15.81 3.19
C GLU A 38 12.88 14.90 2.05
N VAL A 39 12.77 13.59 2.31
CA VAL A 39 12.36 12.61 1.31
C VAL A 39 10.94 12.88 0.84
N LEU A 40 10.00 13.11 1.76
CA LEU A 40 8.62 13.42 1.39
C LEU A 40 8.54 14.68 0.54
N ARG A 41 9.28 15.75 0.89
CA ARG A 41 9.32 16.99 0.10
C ARG A 41 9.95 16.78 -1.28
N LYS A 42 10.94 15.90 -1.41
CA LYS A 42 11.52 15.52 -2.71
C LYS A 42 10.46 14.80 -3.56
N VAL A 43 9.80 13.77 -3.01
CA VAL A 43 8.76 13.01 -3.73
C VAL A 43 7.58 13.91 -4.08
N ALA A 44 7.16 14.80 -3.17
CA ALA A 44 6.10 15.78 -3.43
C ALA A 44 6.38 16.67 -4.65
N LYS A 45 7.62 17.18 -4.77
CA LYS A 45 8.03 18.05 -5.88
C LYS A 45 8.13 17.32 -7.22
N LYS A 46 8.52 16.04 -7.20
CA LYS A 46 8.76 15.24 -8.41
C LYS A 46 7.52 14.50 -8.90
N CYS A 47 6.72 13.99 -7.96
CA CYS A 47 5.58 13.13 -8.19
C CYS A 47 4.28 13.84 -7.79
N TYR A 48 3.97 13.94 -6.50
CA TYR A 48 2.59 14.26 -6.08
C TYR A 48 2.05 15.58 -6.64
N LEU A 49 2.78 16.69 -6.51
CA LEU A 49 2.27 17.99 -6.96
C LEU A 49 2.14 18.09 -8.49
N PRO A 50 3.16 17.70 -9.30
CA PRO A 50 3.00 17.64 -10.75
C PRO A 50 1.89 16.69 -11.21
N THR A 51 1.83 15.47 -10.65
CA THR A 51 0.85 14.46 -11.06
C THR A 51 -0.56 14.88 -10.65
N ASN A 52 -0.76 15.42 -9.44
CA ASN A 52 -2.07 15.92 -9.00
C ASN A 52 -2.54 17.10 -9.84
N LYS A 53 -1.64 18.03 -10.21
CA LYS A 53 -1.99 19.13 -11.11
C LYS A 53 -2.45 18.63 -12.47
N LEU A 54 -1.76 17.64 -13.03
CA LEU A 54 -2.14 17.01 -14.29
C LEU A 54 -3.45 16.25 -14.16
N MET A 55 -3.61 15.45 -13.11
CA MET A 55 -4.83 14.68 -12.83
C MET A 55 -6.03 15.60 -12.68
N LEU A 56 -5.91 16.69 -11.93
CA LEU A 56 -6.97 17.67 -11.75
C LEU A 56 -7.40 18.29 -13.09
N LYS A 57 -6.43 18.63 -13.95
CA LYS A 57 -6.71 19.11 -15.31
C LYS A 57 -7.51 18.06 -16.09
N MET A 58 -7.07 16.80 -16.07
CA MET A 58 -7.73 15.72 -16.80
C MET A 58 -9.15 15.48 -16.31
N LEU A 59 -9.37 15.35 -14.99
CA LEU A 59 -10.69 15.12 -14.39
C LEU A 59 -11.67 16.23 -14.77
N ASN A 60 -11.28 17.50 -14.65
CA ASN A 60 -12.11 18.64 -15.03
C ASN A 60 -12.46 18.68 -16.53
N SER A 61 -11.59 18.13 -17.38
CA SER A 61 -11.79 18.13 -18.84
C SER A 61 -12.48 16.88 -19.39
N CYS A 62 -12.55 15.80 -18.61
CA CYS A 62 -13.04 14.49 -19.02
C CYS A 62 -13.97 13.93 -17.93
N PRO A 63 -15.29 14.21 -17.99
CA PRO A 63 -16.26 13.73 -17.00
C PRO A 63 -16.32 12.21 -16.84
N GLU A 64 -15.95 11.48 -17.90
CA GLU A 64 -15.91 10.01 -17.91
C GLU A 64 -14.70 9.44 -17.19
N LEU A 65 -13.63 10.22 -16.95
CA LEU A 65 -12.44 9.75 -16.26
C LEU A 65 -12.75 9.59 -14.78
N LYS A 66 -12.37 8.44 -14.24
CA LYS A 66 -12.45 8.14 -12.81
C LYS A 66 -11.18 7.46 -12.35
N VAL A 67 -10.74 7.79 -11.15
CA VAL A 67 -9.53 7.25 -10.54
C VAL A 67 -9.77 6.93 -9.08
N SER A 68 -8.94 6.05 -8.52
CA SER A 68 -9.02 5.68 -7.11
C SER A 68 -7.67 5.77 -6.44
N TYR A 69 -7.67 6.14 -5.16
CA TYR A 69 -6.46 6.25 -4.35
C TYR A 69 -6.60 5.45 -3.06
N SER A 70 -5.52 4.80 -2.62
CA SER A 70 -5.35 4.34 -1.25
C SER A 70 -4.21 5.12 -0.64
N PHE A 71 -4.39 5.62 0.57
CA PHE A 71 -3.38 6.33 1.31
C PHE A 71 -3.15 5.56 2.59
N SER A 72 -1.91 5.27 2.97
CA SER A 72 -1.71 4.82 4.35
C SER A 72 -2.01 5.95 5.33
N GLY A 73 -2.48 5.62 6.53
CA GLY A 73 -2.68 6.63 7.59
C GLY A 73 -1.40 7.40 7.89
N VAL A 74 -0.27 6.69 7.94
CA VAL A 74 1.06 7.30 8.17
C VAL A 74 1.51 8.27 7.06
N VAL A 75 1.05 8.14 5.80
CA VAL A 75 1.39 9.15 4.78
C VAL A 75 0.53 10.39 4.93
N LEU A 76 -0.73 10.24 5.37
CA LEU A 76 -1.62 11.36 5.64
C LEU A 76 -1.10 12.20 6.81
N ASP A 77 -0.65 11.56 7.89
CA ASP A 77 -0.01 12.25 9.02
C ASP A 77 1.23 13.04 8.58
N GLN A 78 2.06 12.42 7.73
CA GLN A 78 3.24 13.08 7.18
C GLN A 78 2.88 14.23 6.23
N PHE A 79 1.77 14.14 5.48
CA PHE A 79 1.32 15.28 4.68
C PHE A 79 0.85 16.43 5.55
N GLU A 80 0.09 16.19 6.62
CA GLU A 80 -0.32 17.23 7.56
C GLU A 80 0.89 17.91 8.21
N GLU A 81 1.87 17.12 8.64
CA GLU A 81 3.05 17.61 9.35
C GLU A 81 4.04 18.32 8.42
N TYR A 82 4.32 17.73 7.26
CA TYR A 82 5.44 18.15 6.43
C TYR A 82 5.05 18.72 5.08
N CYS A 83 3.91 18.36 4.48
CA CYS A 83 3.52 18.73 3.11
C CYS A 83 2.01 19.05 2.96
N PRO A 84 1.47 20.05 3.68
CA PRO A 84 0.02 20.34 3.65
C PRO A 84 -0.49 20.78 2.28
N ASP A 85 0.39 21.31 1.43
CA ASP A 85 0.13 21.61 0.02
C ASP A 85 -0.18 20.35 -0.81
N VAL A 86 0.47 19.23 -0.51
CA VAL A 86 0.17 17.93 -1.13
C VAL A 86 -1.18 17.43 -0.69
N LEU A 87 -1.46 17.45 0.63
CA LEU A 87 -2.76 17.03 1.16
C LEU A 87 -3.91 17.81 0.50
N ARG A 88 -3.79 19.14 0.47
CA ARG A 88 -4.77 20.01 -0.19
C ARG A 88 -4.93 19.69 -1.67
N SER A 89 -3.84 19.35 -2.37
CA SER A 89 -3.92 18.97 -3.78
C SER A 89 -4.68 17.65 -4.01
N PHE A 90 -4.59 16.67 -3.10
CA PHE A 90 -5.41 15.46 -3.15
C PHE A 90 -6.87 15.73 -2.78
N GLN A 91 -7.14 16.57 -1.78
CA GLN A 91 -8.51 17.00 -1.45
C GLN A 91 -9.17 17.65 -2.68
N ASN A 92 -8.47 18.53 -3.40
CA ASN A 92 -8.98 19.09 -4.65
C ASN A 92 -9.30 18.03 -5.72
N LEU A 93 -8.60 16.90 -5.76
CA LEU A 93 -8.94 15.78 -6.65
C LEU A 93 -10.22 15.09 -6.19
N VAL A 94 -10.35 14.82 -4.89
CA VAL A 94 -11.56 14.21 -4.31
C VAL A 94 -12.79 15.09 -4.50
N ASP A 95 -12.65 16.41 -4.34
CA ASP A 95 -13.72 17.39 -4.50
C ASP A 95 -14.31 17.44 -5.93
N THR A 96 -13.64 16.86 -6.93
CA THR A 96 -14.20 16.71 -8.28
C THR A 96 -15.40 15.74 -8.33
N GLY A 97 -15.54 14.87 -7.34
CA GLY A 97 -16.55 13.79 -7.32
C GLY A 97 -16.23 12.63 -8.27
N GLN A 98 -15.08 12.65 -8.95
CA GLN A 98 -14.63 11.61 -9.89
C GLN A 98 -13.59 10.66 -9.27
N VAL A 99 -13.29 10.81 -7.98
CA VAL A 99 -12.25 10.07 -7.28
C VAL A 99 -12.84 9.25 -6.15
N GLU A 100 -12.48 7.96 -6.09
CA GLU A 100 -12.76 7.09 -4.96
C GLU A 100 -11.54 6.96 -4.04
N VAL A 101 -11.75 6.98 -2.73
CA VAL A 101 -10.69 6.69 -1.74
C VAL A 101 -10.94 5.31 -1.13
N LEU A 102 -9.91 4.47 -1.06
CA LEU A 102 -10.00 3.11 -0.52
C LEU A 102 -9.58 3.06 0.95
N ASP A 103 -9.98 1.99 1.65
CA ASP A 103 -9.52 1.70 3.00
C ASP A 103 -8.33 0.73 2.98
N GLU A 104 -7.39 0.95 3.91
CA GLU A 104 -6.28 0.05 4.20
C GLU A 104 -5.97 0.02 5.71
N THR A 105 -4.81 -0.52 6.10
CA THR A 105 -4.34 -0.42 7.49
C THR A 105 -3.68 0.94 7.73
N TYR A 106 -3.91 1.57 8.89
CA TYR A 106 -3.34 2.89 9.18
C TYR A 106 -1.82 2.95 9.02
N HIS A 107 -1.12 1.91 9.49
CA HIS A 107 0.33 1.86 9.51
C HIS A 107 0.92 1.11 8.33
N HIS A 108 0.14 0.77 7.30
CA HIS A 108 0.60 -0.06 6.18
C HIS A 108 1.32 -1.33 6.70
N SER A 109 0.71 -1.98 7.68
CA SER A 109 1.33 -3.00 8.51
C SER A 109 1.01 -4.41 8.04
N LEU A 110 1.76 -5.39 8.55
CA LEU A 110 1.48 -6.81 8.36
C LEU A 110 0.57 -7.38 9.47
N ALA A 111 -0.19 -6.53 10.17
CA ALA A 111 -0.92 -6.91 11.38
C ALA A 111 -1.87 -8.09 11.20
N PHE A 112 -2.51 -8.21 10.02
CA PHE A 112 -3.41 -9.34 9.74
C PHE A 112 -2.74 -10.72 9.94
N LEU A 113 -1.43 -10.82 9.70
CA LEU A 113 -0.68 -12.08 9.81
C LEU A 113 -0.40 -12.49 11.25
N TYR A 114 -0.50 -11.56 12.22
CA TYR A 114 -0.02 -11.77 13.59
C TYR A 114 -1.10 -11.46 14.64
N SER A 115 -1.92 -10.44 14.43
CA SER A 115 -2.95 -9.99 15.37
C SER A 115 -4.17 -9.43 14.64
N LYS A 116 -5.27 -10.19 14.66
CA LYS A 116 -6.55 -9.78 14.07
C LYS A 116 -7.18 -8.59 14.81
N GLU A 117 -6.96 -8.48 16.11
CA GLU A 117 -7.46 -7.35 16.90
C GLU A 117 -6.70 -6.07 16.55
N GLU A 118 -5.36 -6.10 16.51
CA GLU A 118 -4.59 -4.93 16.09
C GLU A 118 -4.88 -4.55 14.63
N PHE A 119 -5.01 -5.53 13.73
CA PHE A 119 -5.44 -5.28 12.36
C PHE A 119 -6.77 -4.52 12.31
N LYS A 120 -7.79 -4.99 13.05
CA LYS A 120 -9.11 -4.36 13.11
C LYS A 120 -9.05 -2.95 13.70
N GLU A 121 -8.23 -2.74 14.73
CA GLU A 121 -8.00 -1.40 15.29
C GLU A 121 -7.37 -0.46 14.26
N GLN A 122 -6.30 -0.88 13.58
CA GLN A 122 -5.65 -0.06 12.56
C GLN A 122 -6.56 0.27 11.38
N VAL A 123 -7.39 -0.67 10.93
CA VAL A 123 -8.38 -0.41 9.88
C VAL A 123 -9.43 0.61 10.35
N ARG A 124 -9.89 0.54 11.61
CA ARG A 124 -10.81 1.54 12.17
C ARG A 124 -10.16 2.92 12.30
N MET A 125 -8.92 2.99 12.76
CA MET A 125 -8.15 4.23 12.81
C MET A 125 -8.05 4.85 11.41
N HIS A 126 -7.73 4.02 10.41
CA HIS A 126 -7.58 4.46 9.03
C HIS A 126 -8.89 5.04 8.49
N ARG A 127 -9.99 4.30 8.63
CA ARG A 127 -11.32 4.75 8.25
C ARG A 127 -11.72 6.07 8.90
N ASN A 128 -11.37 6.28 10.16
CA ASN A 128 -11.64 7.53 10.85
C ASN A 128 -10.85 8.69 10.24
N LYS A 129 -9.56 8.48 9.93
CA LYS A 129 -8.68 9.47 9.29
C LYS A 129 -9.14 9.85 7.88
N ILE A 130 -9.57 8.87 7.08
CA ILE A 130 -10.16 9.11 5.75
C ILE A 130 -11.44 9.96 5.87
N ARG A 131 -12.32 9.63 6.81
CA ARG A 131 -13.54 10.41 7.04
C ARG A 131 -13.24 11.84 7.48
N GLU A 132 -12.24 12.03 8.34
CA GLU A 132 -11.80 13.36 8.79
C GLU A 132 -11.26 14.21 7.64
N ILE A 133 -10.37 13.66 6.81
CA ILE A 133 -9.66 14.41 5.77
C ILE A 133 -10.51 14.63 4.52
N PHE A 134 -11.27 13.62 4.10
CA PHE A 134 -11.95 13.58 2.80
C PHE A 134 -13.48 13.57 2.91
N SER A 135 -14.04 13.55 4.13
CA SER A 135 -15.50 13.37 4.35
C SER A 135 -16.08 12.16 3.62
N TYR A 136 -15.26 11.11 3.46
CA TYR A 136 -15.58 9.91 2.69
C TYR A 136 -15.54 8.67 3.60
N SER A 137 -16.33 7.64 3.28
CA SER A 137 -16.33 6.36 4.00
C SER A 137 -16.14 5.22 2.99
N PRO A 138 -14.94 4.60 2.92
CA PRO A 138 -14.64 3.56 1.94
C PRO A 138 -15.43 2.27 2.11
N ASP A 139 -15.95 1.75 0.99
CA ASP A 139 -16.61 0.44 0.87
C ASP A 139 -15.68 -0.66 0.35
N ILE A 140 -14.50 -0.29 -0.13
CA ILE A 140 -13.53 -1.18 -0.78
C ILE A 140 -12.27 -1.26 0.07
N PHE A 141 -11.81 -2.49 0.29
CA PHE A 141 -10.62 -2.76 1.09
C PHE A 141 -9.43 -3.15 0.22
N ARG A 142 -8.31 -2.53 0.54
CA ARG A 142 -6.98 -2.78 0.00
C ARG A 142 -6.12 -3.08 1.23
N ASN A 143 -5.63 -4.32 1.36
CA ASN A 143 -4.76 -4.62 2.51
C ASN A 143 -3.40 -3.88 2.40
N THR A 144 -2.39 -4.25 3.16
CA THR A 144 -0.99 -3.89 2.86
C THR A 144 -0.50 -4.73 1.66
N GLU A 145 0.20 -4.15 0.67
CA GLU A 145 1.01 -4.89 -0.35
C GLU A 145 0.35 -6.02 -1.22
N LEU A 146 -0.84 -5.79 -1.76
CA LEU A 146 -1.86 -6.77 -2.21
C LEU A 146 -1.89 -8.11 -1.48
N ILE A 147 -1.57 -8.11 -0.17
CA ILE A 147 -1.57 -9.31 0.66
C ILE A 147 -2.98 -9.84 0.76
N TYR A 148 -3.17 -11.06 0.27
CA TYR A 148 -4.48 -11.66 0.14
C TYR A 148 -4.45 -13.17 0.35
N ASN A 149 -5.47 -13.67 1.05
CA ASN A 149 -5.96 -15.04 0.99
C ASN A 149 -7.47 -15.05 1.27
N ASN A 150 -8.11 -16.21 1.15
CA ASN A 150 -9.55 -16.34 1.42
C ASN A 150 -9.95 -16.00 2.87
N GLU A 151 -9.06 -16.19 3.85
CA GLU A 151 -9.33 -15.87 5.24
C GLU A 151 -9.43 -14.36 5.46
N LEU A 152 -8.49 -13.59 4.89
CA LEU A 152 -8.54 -12.13 4.91
C LEU A 152 -9.83 -11.63 4.29
N ALA A 153 -10.19 -12.15 3.10
CA ALA A 153 -11.42 -11.76 2.43
C ALA A 153 -12.64 -11.98 3.33
N LYS A 154 -12.71 -13.13 4.01
CA LYS A 154 -13.80 -13.44 4.94
C LYS A 154 -13.81 -12.50 6.15
N PHE A 155 -12.64 -12.19 6.68
CA PHE A 155 -12.50 -11.31 7.83
C PHE A 155 -12.98 -9.90 7.50
N VAL A 156 -12.55 -9.33 6.36
CA VAL A 156 -12.96 -7.97 5.96
C VAL A 156 -14.39 -7.92 5.45
N GLU A 157 -14.94 -8.99 4.87
CA GLU A 157 -16.39 -9.11 4.62
C GLU A 157 -17.18 -8.93 5.94
N GLY A 158 -16.73 -9.57 7.02
CA GLY A 158 -17.31 -9.41 8.36
C GLY A 158 -17.17 -7.99 8.94
N MET A 159 -16.27 -7.17 8.38
CA MET A 159 -16.12 -5.75 8.72
C MET A 159 -17.00 -4.82 7.86
N GLY A 160 -17.75 -5.38 6.91
CA GLY A 160 -18.73 -4.67 6.08
C GLY A 160 -18.24 -4.19 4.72
N TYR A 161 -17.04 -4.58 4.29
CA TYR A 161 -16.52 -4.21 2.96
C TYR A 161 -17.23 -4.97 1.84
N LYS A 162 -17.47 -4.28 0.72
CA LYS A 162 -18.17 -4.79 -0.47
C LYS A 162 -17.22 -5.35 -1.52
N GLY A 163 -15.97 -4.89 -1.52
CA GLY A 163 -14.94 -5.36 -2.43
C GLY A 163 -13.58 -5.43 -1.77
N ILE A 164 -12.73 -6.33 -2.25
CA ILE A 164 -11.33 -6.47 -1.87
C ILE A 164 -10.44 -6.56 -3.12
N LEU A 165 -9.27 -5.93 -3.07
CA LEU A 165 -8.27 -5.98 -4.12
C LEU A 165 -7.22 -7.06 -3.84
N ALA A 166 -6.78 -7.79 -4.87
CA ALA A 166 -5.66 -8.73 -4.78
C ALA A 166 -4.80 -8.72 -6.07
N GLU A 167 -3.63 -9.35 -6.00
CA GLU A 167 -2.79 -9.58 -7.18
C GLU A 167 -3.39 -10.66 -8.09
N GLY A 168 -3.39 -10.44 -9.40
CA GLY A 168 -3.83 -11.39 -10.42
C GLY A 168 -2.70 -12.28 -10.92
N ALA A 169 -1.99 -12.96 -10.02
CA ALA A 169 -0.82 -13.77 -10.36
C ALA A 169 -1.19 -15.01 -11.21
N ASP A 170 -0.32 -15.40 -12.15
CA ASP A 170 -0.60 -16.52 -13.05
C ASP A 170 -0.86 -17.84 -12.28
N HIS A 171 -0.14 -18.06 -11.18
CA HIS A 171 -0.24 -19.29 -10.38
C HIS A 171 -1.57 -19.43 -9.61
N ILE A 172 -2.30 -18.34 -9.35
CA ILE A 172 -3.65 -18.41 -8.75
C ILE A 172 -4.76 -18.45 -9.80
N LEU A 173 -4.51 -17.91 -10.99
CA LEU A 173 -5.51 -17.81 -12.06
C LEU A 173 -5.62 -19.10 -12.87
N GLY A 174 -4.51 -19.82 -13.08
CA GLY A 174 -4.48 -20.96 -13.98
C GLY A 174 -4.88 -20.54 -15.40
N TRP A 175 -6.01 -21.03 -15.88
CA TRP A 175 -6.56 -20.69 -17.20
C TRP A 175 -7.46 -19.44 -17.19
N ARG A 176 -7.78 -18.89 -16.01
CA ARG A 176 -8.65 -17.72 -15.84
C ARG A 176 -7.89 -16.42 -16.16
N SER A 177 -8.61 -15.30 -16.19
CA SER A 177 -8.06 -13.98 -16.55
C SER A 177 -8.26 -12.98 -15.41
N PRO A 178 -7.31 -12.08 -15.12
CA PRO A 178 -7.53 -11.01 -14.13
C PRO A 178 -8.55 -9.96 -14.61
N ASN A 179 -9.02 -10.05 -15.85
CA ASN A 179 -9.91 -9.08 -16.49
C ASN A 179 -11.41 -9.32 -16.20
N PHE A 180 -11.71 -10.11 -15.17
CA PHE A 180 -13.07 -10.36 -14.70
C PHE A 180 -13.16 -10.11 -13.19
N LEU A 181 -14.39 -9.91 -12.74
CA LEU A 181 -14.70 -9.85 -11.32
C LEU A 181 -14.90 -11.26 -10.77
N TYR A 182 -14.40 -11.52 -9.57
CA TYR A 182 -14.49 -12.82 -8.91
C TYR A 182 -15.16 -12.70 -7.54
N LYS A 183 -15.46 -13.84 -6.93
CA LYS A 183 -15.89 -13.94 -5.53
C LYS A 183 -14.94 -14.88 -4.80
N PRO A 184 -14.46 -14.55 -3.59
CA PRO A 184 -13.72 -15.51 -2.77
C PRO A 184 -14.63 -16.69 -2.39
N VAL A 185 -14.14 -17.93 -2.45
CA VAL A 185 -14.96 -19.13 -2.11
C VAL A 185 -15.50 -19.14 -0.67
N THR A 186 -14.83 -18.46 0.26
CA THR A 186 -15.23 -18.38 1.67
C THR A 186 -16.29 -17.31 1.97
N CYS A 187 -16.61 -16.48 0.98
CA CYS A 187 -17.39 -15.27 1.16
C CYS A 187 -18.77 -15.36 0.50
N SER A 188 -19.74 -14.65 1.06
CA SER A 188 -21.11 -14.65 0.53
C SER A 188 -21.42 -13.47 -0.37
N ALA A 189 -20.80 -12.31 -0.13
CA ALA A 189 -21.15 -11.04 -0.76
C ALA A 189 -19.95 -10.24 -1.26
N ILE A 190 -18.79 -10.27 -0.57
CA ILE A 190 -17.64 -9.45 -0.99
C ILE A 190 -17.15 -9.88 -2.38
N LYS A 191 -16.86 -8.90 -3.24
CA LYS A 191 -16.35 -9.13 -4.60
C LYS A 191 -14.83 -8.93 -4.64
N LEU A 192 -14.15 -9.68 -5.50
CA LEU A 192 -12.70 -9.73 -5.62
C LEU A 192 -12.26 -9.12 -6.96
N LEU A 193 -11.49 -8.03 -6.91
CA LEU A 193 -10.85 -7.42 -8.07
C LEU A 193 -9.38 -7.82 -8.11
N LEU A 194 -8.94 -8.37 -9.24
CA LEU A 194 -7.56 -8.77 -9.43
C LEU A 194 -6.80 -7.76 -10.26
N LYS A 195 -5.62 -7.34 -9.79
CA LYS A 195 -4.68 -6.54 -10.58
C LYS A 195 -4.35 -7.26 -11.88
N ASN A 196 -4.41 -6.55 -13.01
CA ASN A 196 -3.77 -7.01 -14.23
C ASN A 196 -2.29 -6.63 -14.16
N TYR A 197 -1.46 -7.52 -13.60
CA TYR A 197 -0.07 -7.19 -13.31
C TYR A 197 0.75 -6.90 -14.56
N LYS A 198 0.48 -7.56 -15.68
CA LYS A 198 1.20 -7.32 -16.94
C LYS A 198 1.01 -5.87 -17.37
N LEU A 199 -0.24 -5.44 -17.50
CA LEU A 199 -0.56 -4.09 -17.94
C LEU A 199 -0.18 -3.00 -16.93
N SER A 200 -0.26 -3.31 -15.64
CA SER A 200 0.13 -2.36 -14.57
C SER A 200 1.65 -2.18 -14.53
N ASP A 201 2.40 -3.29 -14.52
CA ASP A 201 3.86 -3.28 -14.44
C ASP A 201 4.52 -2.75 -15.72
N ASP A 202 3.86 -2.86 -16.87
CA ASP A 202 4.33 -2.25 -18.12
C ASP A 202 4.44 -0.72 -18.01
N ILE A 203 3.53 -0.08 -17.25
CA ILE A 203 3.63 1.35 -16.91
C ILE A 203 4.58 1.55 -15.74
N ALA A 204 4.41 0.80 -14.65
CA ALA A 204 5.13 1.05 -13.39
C ALA A 204 6.64 0.81 -13.49
N PHE A 205 7.05 -0.29 -14.15
CA PHE A 205 8.45 -0.74 -14.17
C PHE A 205 9.07 -0.70 -15.57
N ARG A 206 8.34 -1.09 -16.61
CA ARG A 206 8.93 -1.30 -17.95
C ARG A 206 8.90 -0.07 -18.87
N PHE A 207 8.20 1.00 -18.49
CA PHE A 207 7.94 2.16 -19.35
C PHE A 207 9.22 2.78 -19.93
N SER A 208 10.24 3.00 -19.10
CA SER A 208 11.55 3.55 -19.51
C SER A 208 12.60 2.49 -19.84
N ASN A 209 12.27 1.20 -19.77
CA ASN A 209 13.21 0.11 -20.01
C ASN A 209 13.44 -0.09 -21.52
N LYS A 210 14.54 0.48 -22.04
CA LYS A 210 14.94 0.37 -23.46
C LYS A 210 15.28 -1.05 -23.90
N GLY A 211 15.57 -1.97 -22.98
CA GLY A 211 15.85 -3.38 -23.26
C GLY A 211 14.60 -4.27 -23.29
N TRP A 212 13.44 -3.75 -22.88
CA TRP A 212 12.18 -4.49 -22.96
C TRP A 212 11.71 -4.58 -24.42
N LYS A 213 11.33 -5.78 -24.87
CA LYS A 213 10.95 -6.06 -26.26
C LYS A 213 9.82 -5.19 -26.81
N GLU A 214 8.93 -4.69 -25.94
CA GLU A 214 7.81 -3.83 -26.36
C GLU A 214 8.14 -2.33 -26.26
N HIS A 215 9.35 -1.94 -25.85
CA HIS A 215 9.74 -0.54 -25.78
C HIS A 215 9.89 0.08 -27.19
N PRO A 216 9.43 1.33 -27.41
CA PRO A 216 8.79 2.23 -26.44
C PRO A 216 7.31 1.88 -26.20
N LEU A 217 6.83 2.12 -24.97
CA LEU A 217 5.41 2.02 -24.65
C LEU A 217 4.67 3.29 -25.10
N THR A 218 3.95 3.21 -26.22
CA THR A 218 3.18 4.35 -26.76
C THR A 218 1.71 4.24 -26.37
N VAL A 219 1.03 5.39 -26.31
CA VAL A 219 -0.41 5.46 -25.99
C VAL A 219 -1.26 4.60 -26.93
N PRO A 220 -1.11 4.65 -28.28
CA PRO A 220 -1.86 3.78 -29.19
C PRO A 220 -1.57 2.29 -29.00
N LYS A 221 -0.31 1.93 -28.68
CA LYS A 221 0.08 0.53 -28.41
C LYS A 221 -0.64 0.02 -27.16
N TYR A 222 -0.57 0.78 -26.07
CA TYR A 222 -1.20 0.40 -24.81
C TYR A 222 -2.73 0.36 -24.92
N ALA A 223 -3.33 1.35 -25.60
CA ALA A 223 -4.76 1.36 -25.88
C ALA A 223 -5.20 0.15 -26.70
N LYS A 224 -4.41 -0.28 -27.70
CA LYS A 224 -4.68 -1.51 -28.45
C LYS A 224 -4.70 -2.75 -27.53
N TRP A 225 -3.78 -2.85 -26.57
CA TRP A 225 -3.76 -3.96 -25.61
C TRP A 225 -4.99 -3.96 -24.70
N ILE A 226 -5.38 -2.82 -24.15
CA ILE A 226 -6.61 -2.69 -23.36
C ILE A 226 -7.83 -3.03 -24.21
N ASN A 227 -7.91 -2.52 -25.44
CA ASN A 227 -9.01 -2.79 -26.36
C ASN A 227 -9.14 -4.29 -26.67
N SER A 228 -8.04 -5.03 -26.73
CA SER A 228 -8.05 -6.48 -26.97
C SER A 228 -8.70 -7.30 -25.86
N ILE A 229 -8.96 -6.70 -24.69
CA ILE A 229 -9.74 -7.32 -23.61
C ILE A 229 -11.23 -7.38 -23.99
N ASN A 230 -11.72 -6.49 -24.86
CA ASN A 230 -13.12 -6.50 -25.26
C ASN A 230 -13.49 -7.85 -25.91
N GLY A 231 -14.56 -8.46 -25.40
CA GLY A 231 -15.01 -9.79 -25.82
C GLY A 231 -14.42 -10.94 -25.01
N ASN A 232 -13.36 -10.70 -24.22
CA ASN A 232 -12.73 -11.70 -23.35
C ASN A 232 -12.37 -11.13 -21.95
N GLY A 233 -13.19 -10.19 -21.48
CA GLY A 233 -13.01 -9.49 -20.21
C GLY A 233 -14.01 -8.36 -20.05
N ASN A 234 -14.27 -7.97 -18.80
CA ASN A 234 -15.14 -6.85 -18.46
C ASN A 234 -14.41 -5.72 -17.75
N VAL A 235 -13.25 -6.00 -17.16
CA VAL A 235 -12.47 -5.00 -16.40
C VAL A 235 -11.01 -5.04 -16.80
N ALA A 236 -10.34 -3.90 -16.67
CA ALA A 236 -8.90 -3.77 -16.76
C ALA A 236 -8.41 -3.04 -15.50
N ASN A 237 -8.00 -3.81 -14.50
CA ASN A 237 -7.56 -3.32 -13.20
C ASN A 237 -6.09 -2.91 -13.26
N LEU A 238 -5.84 -1.60 -13.34
CA LEU A 238 -4.52 -0.98 -13.45
C LEU A 238 -4.13 -0.43 -12.08
N PHE A 239 -3.48 -1.28 -11.29
CA PHE A 239 -3.18 -1.06 -9.89
C PHE A 239 -1.67 -0.84 -9.73
N MET A 240 -1.25 0.33 -9.26
CA MET A 240 0.17 0.70 -9.19
C MET A 240 0.46 1.69 -8.08
N ASP A 241 1.73 1.83 -7.69
CA ASP A 241 2.17 2.93 -6.83
C ASP A 241 2.01 4.26 -7.57
N TYR A 242 1.55 5.30 -6.87
CA TYR A 242 1.38 6.61 -7.45
C TYR A 242 2.73 7.26 -7.80
N GLU A 243 3.76 6.89 -7.03
CA GLU A 243 5.18 7.22 -7.24
C GLU A 243 5.71 6.74 -8.60
N THR A 244 4.97 5.88 -9.32
CA THR A 244 5.18 5.60 -10.74
C THR A 244 5.39 6.88 -11.55
N PHE A 245 4.56 7.91 -11.32
CA PHE A 245 4.56 9.13 -12.12
C PHE A 245 5.47 10.20 -11.52
N GLY A 246 6.73 10.23 -11.94
CA GLY A 246 7.69 11.27 -11.60
C GLY A 246 8.80 10.85 -10.63
N GLU A 247 8.61 9.79 -9.84
CA GLU A 247 9.67 9.24 -8.97
C GLU A 247 10.27 7.95 -9.53
N HIS A 248 9.46 6.94 -9.87
CA HIS A 248 9.95 5.68 -10.49
C HIS A 248 10.18 5.85 -12.00
N GLN A 249 9.23 6.49 -12.69
CA GLN A 249 9.40 6.92 -14.08
C GLN A 249 9.60 8.42 -14.10
N TRP A 250 10.79 8.89 -14.49
CA TRP A 250 11.11 10.32 -14.46
C TRP A 250 10.37 11.10 -15.54
N ALA A 251 10.19 12.41 -15.32
CA ALA A 251 9.44 13.28 -16.22
C ALA A 251 9.97 13.28 -17.66
N ASP A 252 11.30 13.21 -17.83
CA ASP A 252 12.00 13.22 -19.11
C ASP A 252 11.76 11.95 -19.95
N THR A 253 11.39 10.84 -19.33
CA THR A 253 10.91 9.63 -20.01
C THR A 253 9.63 9.87 -20.82
N GLY A 254 8.89 10.94 -20.50
CA GLY A 254 7.62 11.27 -21.12
C GLY A 254 6.39 10.65 -20.43
N ILE A 255 6.56 10.04 -19.26
CA ILE A 255 5.47 9.39 -18.52
C ILE A 255 4.26 10.30 -18.28
N PHE A 256 4.48 11.59 -18.01
CA PHE A 256 3.39 12.57 -17.83
C PHE A 256 2.59 12.79 -19.12
N ARG A 257 3.27 12.87 -20.27
CA ARG A 257 2.59 13.00 -21.57
C ARG A 257 1.81 11.72 -21.92
N PHE A 258 2.35 10.56 -21.55
CA PHE A 258 1.67 9.29 -21.71
C PHE A 258 0.39 9.26 -20.86
N LEU A 259 0.49 9.60 -19.57
CA LEU A 259 -0.66 9.67 -18.66
C LEU A 259 -1.73 10.66 -19.16
N GLU A 260 -1.32 11.85 -19.63
CA GLU A 260 -2.24 12.88 -20.13
C GLU A 260 -3.05 12.43 -21.35
N ALA A 261 -2.40 11.75 -22.30
CA ALA A 261 -3.04 11.36 -23.56
C ALA A 261 -3.81 10.04 -23.46
N LEU A 262 -3.53 9.21 -22.46
CA LEU A 262 -4.07 7.86 -22.37
C LEU A 262 -5.61 7.81 -22.23
N PRO A 263 -6.27 8.60 -21.35
CA PRO A 263 -7.72 8.56 -21.22
C PRO A 263 -8.46 8.85 -22.53
N ALA A 264 -8.05 9.92 -23.23
CA ALA A 264 -8.66 10.33 -24.48
C ALA A 264 -8.50 9.25 -25.57
N GLU A 265 -7.35 8.57 -25.63
CA GLU A 265 -7.15 7.46 -26.57
C GLU A 265 -8.02 6.25 -26.24
N LEU A 266 -8.12 5.87 -24.96
CA LEU A 266 -8.92 4.73 -24.53
C LEU A 266 -10.41 4.93 -24.80
N LEU A 267 -10.91 6.16 -24.65
CA LEU A 267 -12.32 6.52 -24.87
C LEU A 267 -12.69 6.61 -26.37
N LYS A 268 -11.73 6.57 -27.30
CA LYS A 268 -12.05 6.44 -28.74
C LYS A 268 -12.76 5.13 -29.05
N HIS A 269 -12.55 4.09 -28.23
CA HIS A 269 -13.25 2.83 -28.40
C HIS A 269 -14.62 2.88 -27.70
N PRO A 270 -15.74 2.67 -28.41
CA PRO A 270 -17.10 2.90 -27.88
C PRO A 270 -17.51 1.96 -26.75
N HIS A 271 -16.72 0.91 -26.51
CA HIS A 271 -16.96 -0.07 -25.46
C HIS A 271 -15.97 0.06 -24.30
N ASN A 272 -15.29 1.19 -24.15
CA ASN A 272 -14.45 1.48 -22.99
C ASN A 272 -15.09 2.56 -22.13
N ASN A 273 -14.86 2.48 -20.83
CA ASN A 273 -15.19 3.53 -19.87
C ASN A 273 -14.23 3.45 -18.67
N PHE A 274 -14.19 4.49 -17.83
CA PHE A 274 -13.52 4.42 -16.54
C PHE A 274 -14.53 4.21 -15.43
N MET A 275 -14.18 3.35 -14.48
CA MET A 275 -14.97 3.08 -13.29
C MET A 275 -14.06 2.90 -12.09
N THR A 276 -14.55 3.31 -10.93
CA THR A 276 -13.87 3.05 -9.67
C THR A 276 -14.14 1.61 -9.21
N PRO A 277 -13.36 1.05 -8.26
CA PRO A 277 -13.62 -0.27 -7.69
C PRO A 277 -15.05 -0.45 -7.16
N SER A 278 -15.62 0.53 -6.45
CA SER A 278 -17.00 0.46 -5.95
C SER A 278 -18.03 0.36 -7.08
N GLU A 279 -17.83 1.12 -8.16
CA GLU A 279 -18.72 1.10 -9.31
C GLU A 279 -18.63 -0.23 -10.06
N ILE A 280 -17.44 -0.81 -10.17
CA ILE A 280 -17.22 -2.14 -10.73
C ILE A 280 -17.93 -3.20 -9.88
N CYS A 281 -17.74 -3.16 -8.56
CA CYS A 281 -18.44 -4.06 -7.64
C CYS A 281 -19.97 -3.94 -7.74
N SER A 282 -20.49 -2.74 -8.01
CA SER A 282 -21.93 -2.51 -8.13
C SER A 282 -22.48 -2.93 -9.49
N ARG A 283 -21.69 -2.80 -10.56
CA ARG A 283 -22.14 -3.03 -11.94
C ARG A 283 -22.04 -4.49 -12.40
N TYR A 284 -20.98 -5.17 -12.00
CA TYR A 284 -20.65 -6.49 -12.53
C TYR A 284 -20.91 -7.58 -11.49
N GLU A 285 -21.42 -8.72 -11.95
CA GLU A 285 -21.49 -9.93 -11.13
C GLU A 285 -20.20 -10.74 -11.27
N PRO A 286 -19.73 -11.38 -10.19
CA PRO A 286 -18.61 -12.30 -10.25
C PRO A 286 -18.84 -13.40 -11.29
N VAL A 287 -17.87 -13.62 -12.17
CA VAL A 287 -17.98 -14.68 -13.21
C VAL A 287 -17.73 -16.07 -12.64
N SER A 288 -17.02 -16.17 -11.52
CA SER A 288 -16.69 -17.42 -10.86
C SER A 288 -16.19 -17.15 -9.43
N GLU A 289 -16.00 -18.23 -8.70
CA GLU A 289 -15.32 -18.21 -7.41
C GLU A 289 -13.82 -18.48 -7.59
N LEU A 290 -13.00 -17.87 -6.73
CA LEU A 290 -11.57 -18.13 -6.63
C LEU A 290 -11.20 -18.64 -5.25
N ASP A 291 -10.39 -19.69 -5.24
CA ASP A 291 -9.89 -20.34 -4.04
C ASP A 291 -8.39 -20.08 -3.91
N ILE A 292 -8.01 -19.18 -3.01
CA ILE A 292 -6.62 -18.80 -2.77
C ILE A 292 -6.32 -19.08 -1.30
N HIS A 293 -5.76 -20.26 -1.05
CA HIS A 293 -5.40 -20.71 0.30
C HIS A 293 -4.15 -20.00 0.83
N ASN A 294 -3.11 -19.93 -0.01
CA ASN A 294 -1.82 -19.35 0.37
C ASN A 294 -1.86 -17.83 0.26
N LEU A 295 -1.14 -17.17 1.15
CA LEU A 295 -0.97 -15.71 1.08
C LEU A 295 -0.16 -15.34 -0.15
N ILE A 296 -0.74 -14.49 -0.98
CA ILE A 296 -0.10 -13.88 -2.15
C ILE A 296 0.11 -12.39 -1.90
N SER A 297 0.94 -11.75 -2.71
CA SER A 297 1.20 -10.31 -2.70
C SER A 297 1.49 -9.83 -4.12
N TRP A 298 1.44 -8.52 -4.37
CA TRP A 298 1.92 -7.94 -5.62
C TRP A 298 3.44 -7.73 -5.69
N ALA A 299 4.17 -8.02 -4.61
CA ALA A 299 5.61 -7.79 -4.54
C ALA A 299 6.41 -8.88 -5.23
N ASP A 300 7.56 -8.45 -5.78
CA ASP A 300 8.59 -9.26 -6.43
C ASP A 300 8.05 -10.25 -7.47
N VAL A 301 8.93 -11.02 -8.11
CA VAL A 301 8.52 -11.91 -9.21
C VAL A 301 7.65 -13.07 -8.69
N GLU A 302 7.90 -13.50 -7.46
CA GLU A 302 7.26 -14.64 -6.81
C GLU A 302 5.80 -14.38 -6.42
N ARG A 303 5.41 -13.09 -6.23
CA ARG A 303 4.05 -12.68 -5.86
C ARG A 303 3.55 -13.33 -4.56
N ASP A 304 4.45 -13.43 -3.59
CA ASP A 304 4.24 -14.04 -2.29
C ASP A 304 4.78 -13.12 -1.16
N LEU A 305 4.82 -13.62 0.07
CA LEU A 305 5.28 -12.85 1.23
C LEU A 305 6.80 -12.83 1.42
N SER A 306 7.57 -13.40 0.51
CA SER A 306 9.02 -13.57 0.69
C SER A 306 9.79 -12.24 0.75
N ALA A 307 9.21 -11.15 0.25
CA ALA A 307 9.75 -9.79 0.41
C ALA A 307 9.81 -9.33 1.88
N TRP A 308 8.93 -9.85 2.75
CA TRP A 308 8.87 -9.51 4.18
C TRP A 308 9.07 -10.70 5.12
N LEU A 309 9.07 -11.94 4.62
CA LEU A 309 9.20 -13.17 5.40
C LEU A 309 10.26 -14.13 4.83
N GLY A 310 11.13 -13.64 3.96
CA GLY A 310 12.12 -14.44 3.24
C GLY A 310 13.29 -14.94 4.08
N ASN A 311 13.63 -14.26 5.19
CA ASN A 311 14.76 -14.63 6.03
C ASN A 311 14.47 -14.57 7.55
N ASN A 312 15.42 -15.04 8.36
CA ASN A 312 15.26 -15.12 9.82
C ASN A 312 15.26 -13.75 10.52
N MET A 313 15.92 -12.73 9.97
CA MET A 313 15.93 -11.38 10.53
C MET A 313 14.53 -10.77 10.48
N GLN A 314 13.89 -10.89 9.32
CA GLN A 314 12.52 -10.45 9.10
C GLN A 314 11.53 -11.18 10.02
N LYS A 315 11.56 -12.52 10.00
CA LYS A 315 10.67 -13.36 10.84
C LYS A 315 10.85 -13.05 12.33
N SER A 316 12.08 -12.91 12.80
CA SER A 316 12.35 -12.59 14.20
C SER A 316 11.86 -11.20 14.59
N SER A 317 12.05 -10.20 13.73
CA SER A 317 11.61 -8.83 13.97
C SER A 317 10.09 -8.73 14.06
N LEU A 318 9.38 -9.43 13.16
CA LEU A 318 7.92 -9.50 13.14
C LEU A 318 7.36 -10.24 14.35
N SER A 319 7.90 -11.41 14.69
CA SER A 319 7.46 -12.16 15.89
C SER A 319 7.55 -11.27 17.13
N LYS A 320 8.71 -10.64 17.34
CA LYS A 320 8.98 -9.85 18.55
C LYS A 320 8.17 -8.57 18.66
N ILE A 321 7.86 -7.87 17.57
CA ILE A 321 7.04 -6.65 17.65
C ILE A 321 5.60 -6.98 18.03
N TYR A 322 5.05 -8.11 17.58
CA TYR A 322 3.68 -8.51 17.94
C TYR A 322 3.61 -9.23 19.29
N GLU A 323 4.67 -9.91 19.73
CA GLU A 323 4.75 -10.51 21.08
C GLU A 323 4.54 -9.50 22.22
N ILE A 324 4.90 -8.24 22.00
CA ILE A 324 4.78 -7.17 23.01
C ILE A 324 3.45 -6.41 22.95
N GLU A 325 2.52 -6.79 22.08
CA GLU A 325 1.23 -6.09 21.88
C GLU A 325 0.49 -5.87 23.19
N GLU A 326 0.26 -6.94 23.96
CA GLU A 326 -0.51 -6.86 25.20
C GLU A 326 0.16 -5.94 26.23
N ASP A 327 1.47 -6.06 26.39
CA ASP A 327 2.23 -5.28 27.36
C ASP A 327 2.21 -3.78 27.01
N VAL A 328 2.40 -3.45 25.73
CA VAL A 328 2.36 -2.06 25.23
C VAL A 328 0.96 -1.47 25.40
N LYS A 329 -0.10 -2.23 25.09
CA LYS A 329 -1.48 -1.76 25.25
C LYS A 329 -1.89 -1.61 26.72
N LYS A 330 -1.52 -2.55 27.60
CA LYS A 330 -1.81 -2.50 29.05
C LYS A 330 -1.18 -1.29 29.74
N LEU A 331 0.03 -0.91 29.33
CA LEU A 331 0.70 0.28 29.84
C LEU A 331 -0.08 1.58 29.58
N GLY A 332 -0.94 1.63 28.54
CA GLY A 332 -1.78 2.79 28.24
C GLY A 332 -1.02 4.06 27.84
N ASN A 333 0.28 3.98 27.58
CA ASN A 333 1.08 5.12 27.15
C ASN A 333 0.88 5.35 25.64
N GLU A 334 0.05 6.34 25.28
CA GLU A 334 -0.32 6.65 23.90
C GLU A 334 0.90 6.89 22.99
N LYS A 335 1.94 7.58 23.49
CA LYS A 335 3.17 7.82 22.71
C LYS A 335 3.94 6.54 22.43
N LEU A 336 3.99 5.62 23.39
CA LEU A 336 4.64 4.33 23.18
C LEU A 336 3.83 3.46 22.22
N ILE A 337 2.50 3.43 22.37
CA ILE A 337 1.61 2.71 21.47
C ILE A 337 1.76 3.22 20.03
N ASP A 338 1.81 4.54 19.84
CA ASP A 338 2.04 5.17 18.55
C ASP A 338 3.40 4.76 17.94
N SER A 339 4.48 4.85 18.70
CA SER A 339 5.81 4.37 18.25
C SER A 339 5.80 2.88 17.91
N TRP A 340 5.16 2.04 18.74
CA TRP A 340 5.02 0.60 18.52
C TRP A 340 4.25 0.29 17.23
N ARG A 341 3.17 1.02 16.94
CA ARG A 341 2.41 0.85 15.70
C ARG A 341 3.19 1.30 14.47
N LYS A 342 3.88 2.43 14.54
CA LYS A 342 4.77 2.88 13.46
C LYS A 342 5.88 1.86 13.16
N LEU A 343 6.41 1.16 14.16
CA LEU A 343 7.38 0.08 13.97
C LEU A 343 6.80 -1.14 13.22
N GLN A 344 5.48 -1.30 13.14
CA GLN A 344 4.86 -2.40 12.37
C GLN A 344 4.74 -2.14 10.87
N THR A 345 5.13 -0.95 10.40
CA THR A 345 5.08 -0.58 8.97
C THR A 345 5.88 -1.59 8.14
N SER A 346 5.28 -2.09 7.06
CA SER A 346 5.84 -3.19 6.25
C SER A 346 7.26 -2.89 5.73
N ASP A 347 7.54 -1.64 5.38
CA ASP A 347 8.83 -1.14 4.89
C ASP A 347 10.00 -1.54 5.78
N HIS A 348 9.83 -1.54 7.11
CA HIS A 348 10.91 -1.88 8.03
C HIS A 348 11.41 -3.31 7.84
N PHE A 349 10.50 -4.24 7.52
CA PHE A 349 10.85 -5.62 7.23
C PHE A 349 11.31 -5.79 5.78
N TYR A 350 10.79 -4.99 4.85
CA TYR A 350 11.29 -4.94 3.47
C TYR A 350 12.76 -4.52 3.43
N TYR A 351 13.17 -3.56 4.25
CA TYR A 351 14.57 -3.12 4.36
C TYR A 351 15.50 -4.21 4.92
N MET A 352 14.97 -5.24 5.57
CA MET A 352 15.74 -6.41 6.04
C MET A 352 15.79 -7.55 5.00
N CYS A 353 15.19 -7.36 3.82
CA CYS A 353 15.21 -8.37 2.77
C CYS A 353 16.63 -8.53 2.20
N THR A 354 17.06 -9.79 2.07
CA THR A 354 18.38 -10.15 1.51
C THR A 354 18.30 -10.63 0.05
N LYS A 355 17.09 -10.77 -0.49
CA LYS A 355 16.90 -11.11 -1.90
C LYS A 355 17.47 -9.99 -2.77
N TRP A 356 18.13 -10.37 -3.86
CA TRP A 356 18.65 -9.45 -4.88
C TRP A 356 19.64 -8.39 -4.36
N PHE A 357 20.17 -8.53 -3.13
CA PHE A 357 21.13 -7.59 -2.54
C PHE A 357 22.48 -7.59 -3.29
N SER A 358 22.82 -8.68 -3.98
CA SER A 358 23.96 -8.76 -4.89
C SER A 358 23.74 -8.00 -6.21
N ASP A 359 22.49 -7.86 -6.66
CA ASP A 359 22.18 -7.53 -8.07
C ASP A 359 21.83 -6.05 -8.30
N GLY A 360 21.82 -5.24 -7.24
CA GLY A 360 21.74 -3.78 -7.38
C GLY A 360 20.37 -3.23 -7.77
N ASP A 361 19.34 -4.08 -7.82
CA ASP A 361 17.96 -3.67 -8.12
C ASP A 361 17.24 -3.04 -6.91
N VAL A 362 16.13 -2.36 -7.23
CA VAL A 362 15.09 -1.68 -6.42
C VAL A 362 15.31 -1.61 -4.89
N HIS A 363 15.53 -2.74 -4.21
CA HIS A 363 15.80 -2.80 -2.76
C HIS A 363 16.93 -1.88 -2.27
N LYS A 364 17.99 -1.63 -3.06
CA LYS A 364 19.05 -0.68 -2.67
C LYS A 364 18.63 0.79 -2.78
N TYR A 365 17.72 1.12 -3.69
CA TYR A 365 17.29 2.50 -3.91
C TYR A 365 16.41 3.03 -2.77
N PHE A 366 15.64 2.15 -2.13
CA PHE A 366 14.66 2.52 -1.09
C PHE A 366 15.13 2.30 0.35
N ASN A 367 16.20 1.52 0.58
CA ASN A 367 16.67 1.22 1.93
C ASN A 367 17.39 2.45 2.54
N PRO A 368 16.94 2.98 3.70
CA PRO A 368 17.60 4.11 4.34
C PRO A 368 18.93 3.74 5.02
N TYR A 369 19.27 2.45 5.09
CA TYR A 369 20.46 1.88 5.71
C TYR A 369 21.50 1.41 4.68
N GLY A 370 22.74 1.19 5.14
CA GLY A 370 23.82 0.68 4.30
C GLY A 370 23.65 -0.78 3.88
N SER A 371 22.95 -1.58 4.69
CA SER A 371 22.66 -2.98 4.43
C SER A 371 21.38 -3.47 5.15
N PRO A 372 20.81 -4.61 4.72
CA PRO A 372 19.71 -5.27 5.45
C PRO A 372 20.05 -5.61 6.90
N TYR A 373 21.32 -5.90 7.18
CA TYR A 373 21.81 -6.19 8.52
C TYR A 373 21.79 -4.94 9.42
N ASP A 374 22.17 -3.78 8.87
CA ASP A 374 22.09 -2.51 9.62
C ASP A 374 20.65 -2.15 9.96
N SER A 375 19.72 -2.37 9.02
CA SER A 375 18.28 -2.21 9.27
C SER A 375 17.79 -3.12 10.39
N PHE A 376 18.20 -4.39 10.38
CA PHE A 376 17.85 -5.35 11.43
C PHE A 376 18.42 -4.95 12.79
N ILE A 377 19.70 -4.56 12.86
CA ILE A 377 20.36 -4.13 14.10
C ILE A 377 19.65 -2.91 14.70
N ALA A 378 19.40 -1.87 13.89
CA ALA A 378 18.72 -0.67 14.34
C ALA A 378 17.32 -0.99 14.89
N TYR A 379 16.54 -1.77 14.14
CA TYR A 379 15.20 -2.19 14.55
C TYR A 379 15.22 -2.99 15.86
N MET A 380 16.14 -3.94 16.00
CA MET A 380 16.26 -4.76 17.20
C MET A 380 16.69 -3.96 18.43
N ASN A 381 17.57 -2.96 18.26
CA ASN A 381 17.94 -2.07 19.36
C ASN A 381 16.76 -1.22 19.83
N ILE A 382 15.91 -0.74 18.91
CA ILE A 382 14.67 -0.03 19.25
C ILE A 382 13.72 -0.95 20.02
N LEU A 383 13.53 -2.20 19.56
CA LEU A 383 12.72 -3.18 20.28
C LEU A 383 13.28 -3.49 21.67
N ASN A 384 14.59 -3.57 21.83
CA ASN A 384 15.22 -3.79 23.14
C ASN A 384 14.99 -2.60 24.09
N ASP A 385 15.00 -1.37 23.56
CA ASP A 385 14.66 -0.17 24.32
C ASP A 385 13.20 -0.20 24.80
N ILE A 386 12.25 -0.47 23.90
CA ILE A 386 10.84 -0.62 24.25
C ILE A 386 10.64 -1.70 25.32
N ASN A 387 11.26 -2.87 25.16
CA ASN A 387 11.18 -3.94 26.15
C ASN A 387 11.75 -3.53 27.52
N SER A 388 12.85 -2.78 27.53
CA SER A 388 13.45 -2.28 28.79
C SER A 388 12.50 -1.32 29.50
N ARG A 389 11.79 -0.47 28.74
CA ARG A 389 10.76 0.45 29.27
C ARG A 389 9.54 -0.30 29.81
N LEU A 390 9.08 -1.35 29.13
CA LEU A 390 8.00 -2.20 29.60
C LEU A 390 8.39 -2.95 30.88
N ALA A 391 9.63 -3.46 30.97
CA ALA A 391 10.13 -4.14 32.15
C ALA A 391 10.22 -3.21 33.37
N ALA A 392 10.70 -1.97 33.18
CA ALA A 392 10.74 -0.97 34.24
C ALA A 392 9.35 -0.66 34.80
N PHE A 393 8.35 -0.55 33.93
CA PHE A 393 6.96 -0.35 34.38
C PHE A 393 6.44 -1.53 35.21
N LYS A 394 6.68 -2.78 34.76
CA LYS A 394 6.28 -3.98 35.52
C LYS A 394 6.94 -4.04 36.90
N SER A 395 8.19 -3.60 37.03
CA SER A 395 8.85 -3.54 38.34
C SER A 395 8.25 -2.50 39.27
N ASP A 396 7.80 -1.36 38.74
CA ASP A 396 7.17 -0.30 39.53
C ASP A 396 5.77 -0.74 40.03
N GLU A 397 4.97 -1.39 39.17
CA GLU A 397 3.66 -1.96 39.58
C GLU A 397 3.79 -2.99 40.71
N ILE A 398 4.78 -3.89 40.64
CA ILE A 398 5.03 -4.90 41.67
C ILE A 398 5.41 -4.24 43.01
N GLN A 399 6.12 -3.11 42.99
CA GLN A 399 6.48 -2.37 44.20
C GLN A 399 5.30 -1.60 44.81
N GLU A 400 4.32 -1.19 44.00
CA GLU A 400 3.13 -0.46 44.44
C GLU A 400 1.98 -1.38 44.93
N MET A 401 2.08 -2.70 44.76
CA MET A 401 1.10 -3.64 45.31
C MET A 401 1.13 -3.61 46.85
N PRO A 402 -0.01 -3.38 47.55
CA PRO A 402 -0.02 -3.38 49.00
C PRO A 402 0.38 -4.76 49.51
N VAL A 403 1.42 -4.81 50.34
CA VAL A 403 1.81 -6.00 51.07
C VAL A 403 0.61 -6.39 51.94
N VAL A 404 -0.13 -7.41 51.52
CA VAL A 404 -1.16 -8.04 52.34
C VAL A 404 -0.43 -8.63 53.54
N ARG A 405 -0.50 -7.92 54.67
CA ARG A 405 0.01 -8.37 55.97
C ARG A 405 -1.01 -9.27 56.67
#